data_AF-A0A1S2K007-F1
#
_entry.id   AF-A0A1S2K007-F1
#
_cell.length_a   1.000
_cell.length_b   1.000
_cell.length_c   1.000
_cell.angle_alpha   90.00
_cell.angle_beta   90.00
_cell.angle_gamma   90.00
#
_symmetry.space_group_name_H-M   'P 1'
#
loop_
_entity.id
_entity.type
_entity.pdbx_description
1 polymer ?
#
loop_
_entity_poly.entity_id
_entity_poly.type
_entity_poly.pdbx_seq_one_letter_code
_entity_poly.pdbx_strand_id
1 'polypeptide(L)'
;MATGTFFVHFPDVNTLIETLLDEHVGRALHTAMPTLPPAGDLVARLVHVAGELYASYDREPDLARQYLSASLFPTRPDGPAEQRMAEFRRWVTRELHEAESTGTVAPLDPELVFTVFFSLYFGILVAGLRGDLDRPSQLRLLEQSLSRFLTPRPRQEPV
;
A
#
# COMPACT_ATOMS: atom_id res chain seq x y z
N MET A 1 -13.03 -37.54 6.24
CA MET A 1 -13.92 -36.65 7.02
C MET A 1 -13.06 -35.74 7.87
N ALA A 2 -12.95 -34.46 7.48
CA ALA A 2 -12.49 -33.34 8.32
C ALA A 2 -12.80 -32.02 7.58
N THR A 3 -14.06 -31.82 7.21
CA THR A 3 -14.56 -30.60 6.56
C THR A 3 -15.20 -29.65 7.58
N GLY A 4 -14.96 -29.86 8.88
CA GLY A 4 -15.77 -29.31 9.97
C GLY A 4 -15.06 -28.38 10.96
N THR A 5 -13.76 -28.09 10.82
CA THR A 5 -13.02 -27.25 11.80
C THR A 5 -12.61 -25.87 11.27
N PHE A 6 -12.72 -25.59 9.97
CA PHE A 6 -12.39 -24.27 9.40
C PHE A 6 -13.47 -23.20 9.66
N PHE A 7 -14.75 -23.58 9.74
CA PHE A 7 -15.87 -22.67 10.01
C PHE A 7 -16.07 -22.30 11.49
N VAL A 8 -15.24 -22.85 12.40
CA VAL A 8 -15.38 -22.62 13.85
C VAL A 8 -14.60 -21.37 14.32
N HIS A 9 -13.70 -20.81 13.50
CA HIS A 9 -12.93 -19.62 13.86
C HIS A 9 -13.28 -18.35 13.08
N PHE A 10 -14.01 -18.46 11.97
CA PHE A 10 -14.44 -17.31 11.18
C PHE A 10 -15.93 -17.44 10.86
N PRO A 11 -16.80 -16.66 11.51
CA PRO A 11 -18.25 -16.78 11.34
C PRO A 11 -18.74 -16.34 9.94
N ASP A 12 -17.91 -15.62 9.19
CA ASP A 12 -18.18 -15.16 7.83
C ASP A 12 -16.88 -15.18 6.99
N VAL A 13 -17.00 -15.51 5.71
CA VAL A 13 -15.93 -15.49 4.71
C VAL A 13 -15.29 -14.10 4.63
N ASN A 14 -16.08 -13.03 4.82
CA ASN A 14 -15.56 -11.66 4.87
C ASN A 14 -14.60 -11.44 6.05
N THR A 15 -14.85 -12.05 7.21
CA THR A 15 -13.96 -11.94 8.37
C THR A 15 -12.64 -12.70 8.16
N LEU A 16 -12.69 -13.84 7.46
CA LEU A 16 -11.49 -14.57 7.06
C LEU A 16 -10.65 -13.74 6.06
N ILE A 17 -11.29 -13.13 5.08
CA ILE A 17 -10.65 -12.25 4.08
C ILE A 17 -10.01 -11.04 4.74
N GLU A 18 -10.72 -10.38 5.66
CA GLU A 18 -10.19 -9.27 6.46
C GLU A 18 -8.97 -9.73 7.27
N THR A 19 -9.04 -10.87 7.94
CA THR A 19 -7.93 -11.41 8.75
C THR A 19 -6.71 -11.77 7.89
N LEU A 20 -6.92 -12.38 6.73
CA LEU A 20 -5.84 -12.74 5.81
C LEU A 20 -5.14 -11.49 5.25
N LEU A 21 -5.92 -10.47 4.88
CA LEU A 21 -5.41 -9.17 4.43
C LEU A 21 -4.63 -8.48 5.55
N ASP A 22 -5.23 -8.44 6.74
CA ASP A 22 -4.66 -7.92 7.97
C ASP A 22 -3.29 -8.59 8.21
N GLU A 23 -3.22 -9.92 8.31
CA GLU A 23 -1.96 -10.65 8.54
C GLU A 23 -0.93 -10.48 7.43
N HIS A 24 -1.35 -10.42 6.15
CA HIS A 24 -0.43 -10.19 5.03
C HIS A 24 0.22 -8.81 5.12
N VAL A 25 -0.61 -7.77 5.23
CA VAL A 25 -0.15 -6.39 5.34
C VAL A 25 0.70 -6.21 6.59
N GLY A 26 0.26 -6.76 7.73
CA GLY A 26 0.99 -6.68 8.99
C GLY A 26 2.41 -7.29 8.91
N ARG A 27 2.54 -8.48 8.30
CA ARG A 27 3.86 -9.12 8.11
C ARG A 27 4.76 -8.35 7.15
N ALA A 28 4.20 -7.85 6.05
CA ALA A 28 4.94 -7.05 5.09
C ALA A 28 5.47 -5.75 5.72
N LEU A 29 4.62 -5.03 6.46
CA LEU A 29 5.03 -3.83 7.17
C LEU A 29 6.06 -4.14 8.25
N HIS A 30 5.89 -5.21 9.03
CA HIS A 30 6.89 -5.64 10.02
C HIS A 30 8.27 -5.90 9.41
N THR A 31 8.31 -6.41 8.17
CA THR A 31 9.55 -6.66 7.42
C THR A 31 10.15 -5.36 6.86
N ALA A 32 9.30 -4.45 6.38
CA ALA A 32 9.72 -3.20 5.75
C ALA A 32 10.27 -2.18 6.75
N MET A 33 9.63 -2.03 7.92
CA MET A 33 9.94 -0.94 8.86
C MET A 33 11.40 -0.91 9.34
N PRO A 34 12.06 -2.04 9.70
CA PRO A 34 13.45 -2.03 10.16
C PRO A 34 14.48 -1.70 9.08
N THR A 35 14.10 -1.79 7.80
CA THR A 35 14.99 -1.66 6.65
C THR A 35 14.68 -0.41 5.81
N LEU A 36 13.93 0.54 6.39
CA LEU A 36 13.53 1.76 5.71
C LEU A 36 14.76 2.56 5.25
N PRO A 37 14.70 3.15 4.04
CA PRO A 37 15.65 4.16 3.60
C PRO A 37 15.75 5.35 4.57
N PRO A 38 16.82 6.17 4.48
CA PRO A 38 17.00 7.34 5.33
C PRO A 38 15.80 8.29 5.35
N ALA A 39 15.61 8.95 6.49
CA ALA A 39 14.58 9.96 6.65
C ALA A 39 14.74 11.13 5.65
N GLY A 40 13.60 11.70 5.25
CA GLY A 40 13.53 12.78 4.25
C GLY A 40 13.33 12.31 2.81
N ASP A 41 13.73 11.08 2.45
CA ASP A 41 13.45 10.52 1.11
C ASP A 41 12.08 9.81 1.08
N LEU A 42 11.02 10.61 0.95
CA LEU A 42 9.65 10.11 0.96
C LEU A 42 9.39 9.09 -0.16
N VAL A 43 9.90 9.34 -1.37
CA VAL A 43 9.68 8.43 -2.52
C VAL A 43 10.33 7.08 -2.23
N ALA A 44 11.60 7.07 -1.81
CA ALA A 44 12.30 5.81 -1.54
C ALA A 44 11.60 5.01 -0.42
N ARG A 45 11.16 5.67 0.66
CA ARG A 45 10.46 4.99 1.77
C ARG A 45 9.10 4.41 1.33
N LEU A 46 8.33 5.13 0.52
CA LEU A 46 7.06 4.64 -0.03
C LEU A 46 7.27 3.45 -0.98
N VAL A 47 8.26 3.53 -1.87
CA VAL A 47 8.60 2.46 -2.82
C VAL A 47 9.11 1.21 -2.11
N HIS A 48 9.92 1.38 -1.06
CA HIS A 48 10.42 0.27 -0.23
C HIS A 48 9.27 -0.51 0.42
N VAL A 49 8.34 0.20 1.09
CA VAL A 49 7.17 -0.43 1.71
C VAL A 49 6.28 -1.10 0.66
N ALA A 50 6.06 -0.45 -0.49
CA ALA A 50 5.30 -1.06 -1.58
C ALA A 50 5.97 -2.33 -2.11
N GLY A 51 7.30 -2.40 -2.16
CA GLY A 51 8.03 -3.59 -2.59
C GLY A 51 7.82 -4.79 -1.67
N GLU A 52 7.90 -4.59 -0.36
CA GLU A 52 7.61 -5.63 0.63
C GLU A 52 6.14 -6.06 0.60
N LEU A 53 5.22 -5.10 0.42
CA LEU A 53 3.81 -5.40 0.22
C LEU A 53 3.61 -6.24 -1.04
N TYR A 54 4.11 -5.82 -2.19
CA TYR A 54 4.01 -6.58 -3.43
C TYR A 54 4.58 -7.99 -3.27
N ALA A 55 5.74 -8.14 -2.61
CA ALA A 55 6.40 -9.44 -2.41
C ALA A 55 5.59 -10.38 -1.54
N SER A 56 4.81 -9.82 -0.61
CA SER A 56 3.90 -10.61 0.21
C SER A 56 2.85 -11.33 -0.64
N TYR A 57 2.32 -10.69 -1.70
CA TYR A 57 1.30 -11.27 -2.58
C TYR A 57 1.83 -12.36 -3.52
N ASP A 58 3.15 -12.41 -3.76
CA ASP A 58 3.74 -13.42 -4.65
C ASP A 58 3.74 -14.84 -4.05
N ARG A 59 3.59 -14.95 -2.72
CA ARG A 59 3.61 -16.25 -2.04
C ARG A 59 2.44 -17.14 -2.47
N GLU A 60 1.25 -16.54 -2.59
CA GLU A 60 0.00 -17.23 -2.93
C GLU A 60 -0.84 -16.33 -3.86
N PRO A 61 -0.44 -16.18 -5.14
CA PRO A 61 -1.01 -15.16 -6.03
C PRO A 61 -2.49 -15.42 -6.36
N ASP A 62 -2.93 -16.68 -6.40
CA ASP A 62 -4.34 -17.00 -6.60
C ASP A 62 -5.21 -16.60 -5.41
N LEU A 63 -4.70 -16.82 -4.19
CA LEU A 63 -5.35 -16.39 -2.95
C LEU A 63 -5.34 -14.85 -2.85
N ALA A 64 -4.22 -14.21 -3.19
CA ALA A 64 -4.11 -12.75 -3.29
C ALA A 64 -5.20 -12.12 -4.14
N ARG A 65 -5.43 -12.65 -5.35
CA ARG A 65 -6.48 -12.15 -6.24
C ARG A 65 -7.88 -12.27 -5.63
N GLN A 66 -8.15 -13.36 -4.92
CA GLN A 66 -9.45 -13.60 -4.28
C GLN A 66 -9.73 -12.60 -3.16
N TYR A 67 -8.83 -12.46 -2.19
CA TYR A 67 -9.08 -11.58 -1.05
C TYR A 67 -8.98 -10.09 -1.42
N LEU A 68 -8.10 -9.70 -2.36
CA LEU A 68 -8.02 -8.31 -2.83
C LEU A 68 -9.30 -7.88 -3.56
N SER A 69 -9.91 -8.77 -4.35
CA SER A 69 -11.18 -8.48 -5.02
C SER A 69 -12.31 -8.28 -4.02
N ALA A 70 -12.33 -9.08 -2.95
CA ALA A 70 -13.32 -8.97 -1.89
C ALA A 70 -13.13 -7.75 -0.98
N SER A 71 -11.88 -7.29 -0.79
CA SER A 71 -11.59 -6.10 0.03
C SER A 71 -11.96 -4.78 -0.65
N LEU A 72 -12.30 -4.78 -1.94
CA LEU A 72 -12.66 -3.55 -2.68
C LEU A 72 -14.00 -2.94 -2.24
N PHE A 73 -14.89 -3.75 -1.68
CA PHE A 73 -16.21 -3.33 -1.25
C PHE A 73 -16.44 -3.79 0.19
N PRO A 74 -15.77 -3.17 1.17
CA PRO A 74 -15.84 -3.59 2.56
C PRO A 74 -17.28 -3.51 3.07
N THR A 75 -17.71 -4.55 3.77
CA THR A 75 -19.05 -4.65 4.36
C THR A 75 -19.07 -4.20 5.83
N ARG A 76 -17.90 -3.92 6.43
CA ARG A 76 -17.74 -3.52 7.83
C ARG A 76 -16.90 -2.23 7.95
N PRO A 77 -17.53 -1.06 8.16
CA PRO A 77 -16.83 0.23 8.17
C PRO A 77 -15.83 0.46 9.32
N ASP A 78 -15.65 -0.48 10.26
CA ASP A 78 -14.71 -0.36 11.40
C ASP A 78 -13.93 -1.67 11.67
N GLY A 79 -13.77 -2.52 10.64
CA GLY A 79 -13.05 -3.79 10.76
C GLY A 79 -11.53 -3.62 10.96
N PRO A 80 -10.79 -4.70 11.28
CA PRO A 80 -9.33 -4.69 11.43
C PRO A 80 -8.60 -4.10 10.20
N ALA A 81 -9.11 -4.37 9.00
CA ALA A 81 -8.57 -3.82 7.76
C ALA A 81 -8.63 -2.29 7.69
N GLU A 82 -9.70 -1.67 8.20
CA GLU A 82 -9.83 -0.20 8.24
C GLU A 82 -8.90 0.42 9.29
N GLN A 83 -8.75 -0.22 10.45
CA GLN A 83 -7.75 0.19 11.46
C GLN A 83 -6.33 0.10 10.89
N ARG A 84 -6.06 -1.00 10.18
CA ARG A 84 -5.03 -1.19 9.15
C ARG A 84 -4.70 0.08 8.36
N MET A 85 -5.68 0.46 7.56
CA MET A 85 -5.59 1.55 6.61
C MET A 85 -5.33 2.88 7.32
N ALA A 86 -5.99 3.12 8.46
CA ALA A 86 -5.79 4.32 9.26
C ALA A 86 -4.38 4.41 9.87
N GLU A 87 -3.81 3.30 10.34
CA GLU A 87 -2.41 3.23 10.78
C GLU A 87 -1.44 3.54 9.64
N PHE A 88 -1.65 2.92 8.48
CA PHE A 88 -0.81 3.15 7.32
C PHE A 88 -0.90 4.60 6.81
N ARG A 89 -2.11 5.17 6.81
CA ARG A 89 -2.32 6.59 6.49
C ARG A 89 -1.57 7.51 7.43
N ARG A 90 -1.69 7.30 8.75
CA ARG A 90 -0.94 8.07 9.75
C ARG A 90 0.57 7.97 9.55
N TRP A 91 1.06 6.78 9.16
CA TRP A 91 2.46 6.60 8.81
C TRP A 91 2.84 7.47 7.61
N VAL A 92 2.13 7.38 6.48
CA VAL A 92 2.40 8.21 5.28
C VAL A 92 2.38 9.72 5.59
N THR A 93 1.39 10.17 6.37
CA THR A 93 1.29 11.58 6.79
C THR A 93 2.53 12.04 7.57
N ARG A 94 3.03 11.21 8.50
CA ARG A 94 4.25 11.52 9.25
C ARG A 94 5.48 11.60 8.33
N GLU A 95 5.61 10.66 7.40
CA GLU A 95 6.71 10.64 6.43
C GLU A 95 6.69 11.87 5.52
N LEU A 96 5.50 12.32 5.12
CA LEU A 96 5.33 13.56 4.36
C LEU A 96 5.79 14.78 5.17
N HIS A 97 5.33 14.94 6.41
CA HIS A 97 5.74 16.06 7.25
C HIS A 97 7.25 16.08 7.52
N GLU A 98 7.89 14.92 7.66
CA GLU A 98 9.34 14.82 7.78
C GLU A 98 10.04 15.30 6.50
N ALA A 99 9.56 14.88 5.31
CA ALA A 99 10.08 15.33 4.03
C ALA A 99 9.84 16.84 3.77
N GLU A 100 8.71 17.39 4.20
CA GLU A 100 8.41 18.82 4.16
C GLU A 100 9.35 19.62 5.07
N SER A 101 9.60 19.13 6.29
CA SER A 101 10.46 19.80 7.28
C SER A 101 11.92 19.92 6.83
N THR A 102 12.37 19.00 5.97
CA THR A 102 13.71 19.00 5.37
C THR A 102 13.79 19.79 4.05
N GLY A 103 12.66 20.29 3.55
CA GLY A 103 12.56 20.99 2.28
C GLY A 103 12.68 20.09 1.05
N THR A 104 12.61 18.77 1.22
CA THR A 104 12.74 17.79 0.12
C THR A 104 11.50 17.75 -0.75
N VAL A 105 10.33 18.05 -0.18
CA VAL A 105 9.02 18.07 -0.85
C VAL A 105 8.32 19.38 -0.49
N ALA A 106 7.59 19.96 -1.45
CA ALA A 106 6.74 21.13 -1.16
C ALA A 106 5.57 20.74 -0.26
N PRO A 107 5.00 21.67 0.53
CA PRO A 107 3.82 21.38 1.33
C PRO A 107 2.65 20.85 0.49
N LEU A 108 2.14 19.66 0.84
CA LEU A 108 1.05 18.99 0.13
C LEU A 108 -0.02 18.53 1.12
N ASP A 109 -1.26 18.39 0.63
CA ASP A 109 -2.33 17.80 1.43
C ASP A 109 -2.00 16.31 1.70
N PRO A 110 -1.84 15.89 2.97
CA PRO A 110 -1.53 14.49 3.28
C PRO A 110 -2.57 13.49 2.77
N GLU A 111 -3.85 13.87 2.74
CA GLU A 111 -4.92 12.99 2.24
C GLU A 111 -4.82 12.79 0.74
N LEU A 112 -4.45 13.84 0.00
CA LEU A 112 -4.19 13.75 -1.43
C LEU A 112 -2.98 12.85 -1.70
N VAL A 113 -1.87 13.04 -0.96
CA VAL A 113 -0.66 12.22 -1.10
C VAL A 113 -0.96 10.75 -0.83
N PHE A 114 -1.66 10.45 0.27
CA PHE A 114 -2.05 9.09 0.60
C PHE A 114 -2.94 8.47 -0.48
N THR A 115 -3.96 9.20 -0.95
CA THR A 115 -4.90 8.72 -1.97
C THR A 115 -4.18 8.42 -3.29
N VAL A 116 -3.30 9.33 -3.74
CA VAL A 116 -2.50 9.14 -4.96
C VAL A 116 -1.58 7.95 -4.82
N PHE A 117 -0.84 7.87 -3.72
CA PHE A 117 0.06 6.75 -3.46
C PHE A 117 -0.69 5.42 -3.43
N PHE A 118 -1.79 5.31 -2.67
CA PHE A 118 -2.57 4.09 -2.57
C PHE A 118 -3.17 3.66 -3.91
N SER A 119 -3.68 4.62 -4.69
CA SER A 119 -4.24 4.36 -6.02
C SER A 119 -3.18 3.84 -6.99
N LEU A 120 -2.00 4.45 -7.01
CA LEU A 120 -0.86 4.00 -7.81
C LEU A 120 -0.39 2.61 -7.37
N TYR A 121 -0.18 2.43 -6.06
CA TYR A 121 0.22 1.17 -5.45
C TYR A 121 -0.72 0.04 -5.88
N PHE A 122 -2.03 0.24 -5.72
CA PHE A 122 -3.04 -0.78 -5.98
C PHE A 122 -3.18 -1.08 -7.47
N GLY A 123 -3.21 -0.06 -8.33
CA GLY A 123 -3.27 -0.25 -9.78
C GLY A 123 -2.07 -1.06 -10.32
N ILE A 124 -0.88 -0.76 -9.82
CA ILE A 124 0.35 -1.45 -10.20
C ILE A 124 0.41 -2.88 -9.63
N LEU A 125 -0.11 -3.10 -8.41
CA LEU A 125 -0.27 -4.45 -7.84
C LEU A 125 -1.16 -5.31 -8.74
N VAL A 126 -2.32 -4.78 -9.13
CA VAL A 126 -3.27 -5.49 -10.00
C VAL A 126 -2.64 -5.82 -11.35
N ALA A 127 -1.89 -4.90 -11.96
CA ALA A 127 -1.16 -5.17 -13.20
C ALA A 127 -0.12 -6.31 -13.04
N GLY A 128 0.62 -6.34 -11.93
CA GLY A 128 1.54 -7.45 -11.64
C GLY A 128 0.83 -8.78 -11.42
N LEU A 129 -0.28 -8.79 -10.69
CA LEU A 129 -1.08 -10.01 -10.48
C LEU A 129 -1.71 -10.54 -11.78
N ARG A 130 -1.93 -9.69 -12.78
CA ARG A 130 -2.35 -10.10 -14.14
C ARG A 130 -1.21 -10.64 -14.99
N GLY A 131 0.04 -10.43 -14.58
CA GLY A 131 1.23 -10.75 -15.35
C GLY A 131 1.62 -9.66 -16.36
N ASP A 132 0.97 -8.49 -16.31
CA ASP A 132 1.25 -7.36 -17.22
C ASP A 132 2.58 -6.67 -16.90
N LEU A 133 3.01 -6.75 -15.63
CA LEU A 133 4.26 -6.15 -15.14
C LEU A 133 5.03 -7.13 -14.24
N ASP A 134 6.34 -7.23 -14.47
CA ASP A 134 7.24 -7.88 -13.52
C ASP A 134 7.54 -6.97 -12.31
N ARG A 135 8.04 -7.54 -11.21
CA ARG A 135 8.34 -6.78 -9.98
C ARG A 135 9.26 -5.58 -10.21
N PRO A 136 10.39 -5.71 -10.93
CA PRO A 136 11.24 -4.56 -11.22
C PRO A 136 10.48 -3.44 -11.95
N SER A 137 9.59 -3.77 -12.89
CA SER A 137 8.78 -2.77 -13.61
C SER A 137 7.71 -2.14 -12.72
N GLN A 138 7.09 -2.90 -11.82
CA GLN A 138 6.16 -2.36 -10.82
C GLN A 138 6.81 -1.27 -9.96
N LEU A 139 8.00 -1.56 -9.41
CA LEU A 139 8.71 -0.62 -8.54
C LEU A 139 9.17 0.63 -9.30
N ARG A 140 9.76 0.45 -10.49
CA ARG A 140 10.17 1.59 -11.33
C ARG A 140 8.99 2.49 -11.70
N LEU A 141 7.85 1.91 -12.07
CA LEU A 141 6.67 2.69 -12.44
C LEU A 141 6.11 3.46 -11.24
N LEU A 142 6.07 2.85 -10.06
CA LEU A 142 5.64 3.51 -8.84
C LEU A 142 6.58 4.66 -8.48
N GLU A 143 7.88 4.41 -8.44
CA GLU A 143 8.92 5.42 -8.17
C GLU A 143 8.79 6.62 -9.11
N GLN A 144 8.78 6.39 -10.43
CA GLN A 144 8.66 7.46 -11.42
C GLN A 144 7.36 8.26 -11.28
N SER A 145 6.25 7.59 -10.97
CA SER A 145 4.95 8.24 -10.79
C SER A 145 4.95 9.13 -9.56
N LEU A 146 5.47 8.63 -8.44
CA LEU A 146 5.58 9.37 -7.18
C LEU A 146 6.56 10.53 -7.28
N SER A 147 7.75 10.33 -7.85
CA SER A 147 8.72 11.41 -8.07
C SER A 147 8.10 12.54 -8.88
N ARG A 148 7.38 12.23 -9.96
CA ARG A 148 6.71 13.25 -10.79
C ARG A 148 5.59 13.99 -10.06
N PHE A 149 4.87 13.30 -9.18
CA PHE A 149 3.79 13.88 -8.40
C PHE A 149 4.31 14.79 -7.27
N LEU A 150 5.37 14.35 -6.58
CA LEU A 150 5.94 15.04 -5.41
C LEU A 150 6.97 16.11 -5.79
N THR A 151 7.52 16.08 -7.01
CA THR A 151 8.43 17.14 -7.47
C THR A 151 7.63 18.41 -7.75
N PRO A 152 8.02 19.57 -7.19
CA PRO A 152 7.40 20.85 -7.50
C PRO A 152 7.47 21.13 -9.01
N ARG A 153 6.32 21.33 -9.67
CA ARG A 153 6.33 21.86 -11.04
C ARG A 153 6.62 23.37 -10.99
N PRO A 154 7.53 23.88 -11.85
CA PRO A 154 7.62 25.32 -12.04
C PRO A 154 6.25 25.83 -12.51
N ARG A 155 5.77 26.90 -11.87
CA ARG A 155 4.54 27.58 -12.25
C ARG A 155 4.69 28.01 -13.71
N GLN A 156 3.87 27.46 -14.61
CA GLN A 156 3.80 27.98 -15.97
C GLN A 156 3.20 29.40 -15.86
N GLU A 157 4.00 30.42 -16.16
CA GLU A 157 3.49 31.79 -16.28
C GLU A 157 2.49 31.84 -17.44
N PRO A 158 1.33 32.49 -17.25
CA PRO A 158 0.41 32.72 -18.36
C PRO A 158 1.10 33.63 -19.38
N VAL A 159 1.10 33.20 -20.65
CA VAL A 159 1.51 33.99 -21.82
C VAL A 159 0.56 35.15 -22.04
#